data_AF-C6DZR0-F1
#
_entry.id   AF-C6DZR0-F1
#
_cell.length_a   1.000
_cell.length_b   1.000
_cell.length_c   1.000
_cell.angle_alpha   90.00
_cell.angle_beta   90.00
_cell.angle_gamma   90.00
#
_symmetry.space_group_name_H-M   'P 1'
#
loop_
_entity.id
_entity.type
_entity.pdbx_description
1 polymer ?
#
loop_
_entity_poly.entity_id
_entity_poly.type
_entity_poly.pdbx_seq_one_letter_code
_entity_poly.pdbx_strand_id
1 'polypeptide(L)'
;MRKTTATLTAVLLMGSATTAYSQTTEAQKNECLLASKNCTNQVDDIYKRMQRLDREIKKGTKVYSPEELKQLQQKLTEAQELLRDMEKPGK
;
A
#
# COMPACT_ATOMS: atom_id res chain seq x y z
N MET A 1 25.91 -67.14 -10.18
CA MET A 1 24.69 -67.35 -9.37
C MET A 1 24.40 -66.06 -8.62
N ARG A 2 23.26 -65.43 -8.91
CA ARG A 2 22.77 -64.24 -8.20
C ARG A 2 22.24 -64.69 -6.83
N LYS A 3 22.72 -64.08 -5.75
CA LYS A 3 22.07 -64.14 -4.44
C LYS A 3 21.63 -62.73 -4.07
N THR A 4 20.36 -62.46 -4.31
CA THR A 4 19.62 -61.31 -3.82
C THR A 4 19.36 -61.52 -2.34
N THR A 5 19.90 -60.65 -1.48
CA THR A 5 19.39 -60.49 -0.12
C THR A 5 18.85 -59.08 -0.01
N ALA A 6 17.53 -59.00 0.04
CA ALA A 6 16.80 -57.80 0.35
C ALA A 6 16.98 -57.47 1.84
N THR A 7 17.33 -56.23 2.15
CA THR A 7 17.00 -55.60 3.43
C THR A 7 16.50 -54.20 3.17
N LEU A 8 15.17 -54.09 3.22
CA LEU A 8 14.45 -52.85 3.51
C LEU A 8 14.94 -52.29 4.85
N THR A 9 15.21 -50.99 4.92
CA THR A 9 14.51 -50.09 5.88
C THR A 9 14.89 -48.65 5.58
N ALA A 10 13.86 -47.87 5.26
CA ALA A 10 13.91 -46.44 5.05
C ALA A 10 14.15 -45.69 6.37
N VAL A 11 15.04 -44.70 6.36
CA VAL A 11 14.93 -43.54 7.25
C VAL A 11 15.20 -42.30 6.40
N LEU A 12 14.14 -41.88 5.71
CA LEU A 12 14.05 -40.60 5.03
C LEU A 12 13.76 -39.55 6.12
N LEU A 13 14.79 -39.07 6.82
CA LEU A 13 14.66 -37.88 7.66
C LEU A 13 14.64 -36.65 6.75
N MET A 14 13.54 -36.48 6.03
CA MET A 14 13.13 -35.17 5.54
C MET A 14 12.79 -34.34 6.76
N GLY A 15 13.78 -33.60 7.26
CA GLY A 15 13.55 -32.47 8.14
C GLY A 15 12.75 -31.43 7.36
N SER A 16 11.43 -31.60 7.33
CA SER A 16 10.52 -30.56 6.88
C SER A 16 10.63 -29.43 7.89
N ALA A 17 11.48 -28.45 7.57
CA ALA A 17 11.34 -27.10 8.07
C ALA A 17 9.96 -26.61 7.65
N THR A 18 8.93 -26.92 8.44
CA THR A 18 7.63 -26.28 8.28
C THR A 18 7.84 -24.84 8.70
N THR A 19 8.07 -23.99 7.71
CA THR A 19 7.85 -22.55 7.82
C THR A 19 6.54 -22.37 8.57
N ALA A 20 6.59 -21.75 9.75
CA ALA A 20 5.42 -21.33 10.48
C ALA A 20 4.68 -20.28 9.63
N TYR A 21 3.86 -20.75 8.69
CA TYR A 21 2.83 -19.93 8.08
C TYR A 21 1.86 -19.64 9.22
N SER A 22 1.93 -18.43 9.77
CA SER A 22 0.88 -17.87 10.60
C SER A 22 -0.44 -18.10 9.88
N GLN A 23 -1.31 -18.95 10.44
CA GLN A 23 -2.67 -19.10 9.95
C GLN A 23 -3.39 -17.78 10.24
N THR A 24 -3.30 -16.84 9.29
CA THR A 24 -4.05 -15.59 9.32
C THR A 24 -5.52 -15.94 9.43
N THR A 25 -6.13 -15.59 10.57
CA THR A 25 -7.56 -15.83 10.78
C THR A 25 -8.36 -15.02 9.76
N GLU A 26 -9.56 -15.47 9.42
CA GLU A 26 -10.44 -14.70 8.53
C GLU A 26 -10.71 -13.29 9.08
N ALA A 27 -10.75 -13.13 10.41
CA ALA A 27 -10.82 -11.82 11.07
C ALA A 27 -9.59 -10.95 10.75
N GLN A 28 -8.38 -11.48 10.89
CA GLN A 28 -7.14 -10.76 10.60
C GLN A 28 -7.02 -10.39 9.10
N LYS A 29 -7.48 -11.26 8.20
CA LYS A 29 -7.56 -10.96 6.76
C LYS A 29 -8.54 -9.82 6.49
N ASN A 30 -9.73 -9.85 7.08
CA ASN A 30 -10.73 -8.82 6.91
C ASN A 30 -10.25 -7.46 7.44
N GLU A 31 -9.56 -7.43 8.58
CA GLU A 31 -8.95 -6.20 9.11
C GLU A 31 -7.89 -5.64 8.17
N CYS A 32 -7.00 -6.50 7.64
CA CYS A 32 -5.99 -6.09 6.67
C CYS A 32 -6.63 -5.52 5.38
N LEU A 33 -7.66 -6.18 4.85
CA LEU A 33 -8.40 -5.72 3.68
C LEU A 33 -9.12 -4.39 3.95
N LEU A 34 -9.69 -4.21 5.14
CA LEU A 34 -10.35 -2.97 5.52
C LEU A 34 -9.34 -1.81 5.63
N ALA A 35 -8.20 -2.06 6.26
CA ALA A 35 -7.11 -1.10 6.35
C ALA A 35 -6.59 -0.71 4.95
N SER A 36 -6.34 -1.70 4.08
CA SER A 36 -5.91 -1.49 2.70
C SER A 36 -6.92 -0.65 1.90
N LYS A 37 -8.22 -1.00 1.97
CA LYS A 37 -9.28 -0.21 1.33
C LYS A 37 -9.33 1.23 1.83
N ASN A 38 -9.16 1.43 3.13
CA ASN A 38 -9.14 2.77 3.71
C ASN A 38 -7.94 3.58 3.18
N CYS A 39 -6.75 2.97 3.10
CA CYS A 39 -5.59 3.61 2.48
C CYS A 39 -5.86 4.01 1.02
N THR A 40 -6.45 3.12 0.20
CA THR A 40 -6.80 3.44 -1.19
C THR A 40 -7.78 4.60 -1.28
N ASN A 41 -8.85 4.60 -0.48
CA ASN A 41 -9.84 5.68 -0.47
C ASN A 41 -9.21 7.03 -0.10
N GLN A 42 -8.30 7.05 0.90
CA GLN A 42 -7.60 8.26 1.31
C GLN A 42 -6.72 8.81 0.19
N VAL A 43 -5.98 7.95 -0.51
CA VAL A 43 -5.15 8.35 -1.66
C VAL A 43 -6.03 8.95 -2.78
N ASP A 44 -7.14 8.30 -3.12
CA ASP A 44 -8.08 8.80 -4.14
C ASP A 44 -8.65 10.18 -3.79
N ASP A 45 -9.00 10.39 -2.51
CA ASP A 45 -9.54 11.67 -2.06
C ASP A 45 -8.50 12.80 -2.08
N ILE A 46 -7.23 12.48 -1.83
CA ILE A 46 -6.11 13.42 -1.99
C ILE A 46 -5.97 13.81 -3.46
N TYR A 47 -5.97 12.85 -4.39
CA TYR A 47 -5.93 13.15 -5.84
C TYR A 47 -7.11 14.03 -6.28
N LYS A 48 -8.34 13.75 -5.84
CA LYS A 48 -9.51 14.59 -6.13
C LYS A 48 -9.35 16.01 -5.57
N ARG A 49 -8.75 16.17 -4.39
CA ARG A 49 -8.46 17.48 -3.80
C ARG A 49 -7.45 18.26 -4.64
N MET A 50 -6.36 17.61 -5.07
CA MET A 50 -5.36 18.22 -5.94
C MET A 50 -5.96 18.69 -7.26
N GLN A 51 -6.80 17.87 -7.91
CA GLN A 51 -7.47 18.25 -9.15
C GLN A 51 -8.42 19.44 -8.98
N ARG A 52 -9.12 19.54 -7.84
CA ARG A 52 -9.96 20.71 -7.53
C ARG A 52 -9.12 21.97 -7.39
N LEU A 53 -8.03 21.91 -6.62
CA LEU A 53 -7.13 23.04 -6.43
C LEU A 53 -6.51 23.51 -7.75
N ASP A 54 -6.04 22.59 -8.59
CA ASP A 54 -5.49 22.91 -9.91
C ASP A 54 -6.53 23.62 -10.81
N ARG A 55 -7.79 23.17 -10.80
CA ARG A 55 -8.87 23.85 -11.54
C ARG A 55 -9.14 25.26 -11.03
N GLU A 56 -9.08 25.48 -9.72
CA GLU A 56 -9.28 26.82 -9.13
C GLU A 56 -8.10 27.74 -9.45
N ILE A 57 -6.85 27.26 -9.33
CA ILE A 57 -5.64 28.02 -9.70
C ILE A 57 -5.68 28.45 -11.16
N LYS A 58 -6.13 27.56 -12.07
CA LYS A 58 -6.29 27.86 -13.50
C LYS A 58 -7.26 28.99 -13.81
N LYS A 59 -8.17 29.35 -12.90
CA LYS A 59 -9.03 30.54 -13.07
C LYS A 59 -8.23 31.84 -12.98
N GLY A 60 -7.07 31.82 -12.32
CA GLY A 60 -6.12 32.91 -12.27
C GLY A 60 -6.68 34.21 -11.69
N THR A 61 -6.07 35.32 -12.07
CA THR A 61 -6.39 36.65 -11.52
C THR A 61 -7.75 37.20 -11.94
N LYS A 62 -8.46 36.50 -12.84
CA LYS A 62 -9.84 36.82 -13.22
C LYS A 62 -10.82 36.59 -12.06
N VAL A 63 -10.51 35.65 -11.18
CA VAL A 63 -11.39 35.22 -10.08
C VAL A 63 -10.77 35.46 -8.72
N TYR A 64 -9.44 35.35 -8.63
CA TYR A 64 -8.70 35.40 -7.36
C TYR A 64 -7.68 36.53 -7.35
N SER A 65 -7.40 37.08 -6.18
CA SER A 65 -6.24 37.94 -5.96
C SER A 65 -4.93 37.15 -6.04
N PRO A 66 -3.78 37.81 -6.26
CA PRO A 66 -2.47 37.16 -6.22
C PRO A 66 -2.20 36.42 -4.90
N GLU A 67 -2.62 36.98 -3.77
CA GLU A 67 -2.50 36.37 -2.44
C GLU A 67 -3.34 35.09 -2.32
N GLU A 68 -4.58 35.10 -2.82
CA GLU A 68 -5.45 33.93 -2.83
C GLU A 68 -4.90 32.81 -3.73
N LEU A 69 -4.38 33.17 -4.91
CA LEU A 69 -3.70 32.20 -5.79
C LEU A 69 -2.48 31.58 -5.11
N LYS A 70 -1.70 32.38 -4.38
CA LYS A 70 -0.56 31.88 -3.59
C LYS A 70 -1.01 30.88 -2.52
N GLN A 71 -2.12 31.17 -1.83
CA GLN A 71 -2.68 30.24 -0.84
C GLN A 71 -3.21 28.95 -1.48
N LEU A 72 -3.85 29.03 -2.65
CA LEU A 72 -4.29 27.85 -3.40
C LEU A 72 -3.10 27.00 -3.84
N GLN A 73 -2.03 27.63 -4.32
CA GLN A 73 -0.78 26.96 -4.69
C GLN A 73 -0.15 26.25 -3.48
N GLN A 74 -0.12 26.92 -2.32
CA GLN A 74 0.39 26.33 -1.09
C GLN A 74 -0.41 25.09 -0.69
N LYS A 75 -1.74 25.16 -0.72
CA LYS A 75 -2.62 24.01 -0.42
C LYS A 75 -2.41 22.85 -1.40
N LEU A 76 -2.08 23.14 -2.66
CA LEU A 76 -1.76 22.12 -3.66
C LEU A 76 -0.44 21.43 -3.31
N THR A 77 0.59 22.19 -2.96
CA THR A 77 1.88 21.66 -2.51
C THR A 77 1.71 20.78 -1.27
N GLU A 78 0.99 21.23 -0.24
CA GLU A 78 0.74 20.46 0.97
C GLU A 78 0.06 19.11 0.67
N ALA A 79 -0.91 19.08 -0.26
CA ALA A 79 -1.57 17.85 -0.67
C ALA A 79 -0.62 16.89 -1.42
N GLN A 80 0.29 17.42 -2.26
CA GLN A 80 1.33 16.64 -2.94
C GLN A 80 2.33 16.05 -1.94
N GLU A 81 2.73 16.82 -0.93
CA GLU A 81 3.66 16.36 0.10
C GLU A 81 3.03 15.27 0.96
N LEU A 82 1.77 15.43 1.35
CA LEU A 82 1.02 14.40 2.07
C LEU A 82 0.97 13.09 1.28
N LEU A 83 0.64 13.16 -0.01
CA LEU A 83 0.61 11.98 -0.87
C LEU A 83 2.00 11.31 -0.96
N ARG A 84 3.04 12.10 -1.20
CA ARG A 84 4.43 11.63 -1.23
C ARG A 84 4.82 10.93 0.07
N ASP A 85 4.38 11.45 1.21
CA ASP A 85 4.69 10.86 2.51
C ASP A 85 3.93 9.55 2.76
N MET A 86 2.72 9.41 2.20
CA MET A 86 1.97 8.15 2.21
C MET A 86 2.55 7.09 1.26
N GLU A 87 3.15 7.51 0.14
CA GLU A 87 3.78 6.61 -0.84
C GLU A 87 5.17 6.11 -0.42
N LYS A 88 5.83 6.79 0.53
CA LYS A 88 7.11 6.34 1.06
C LYS A 88 6.90 5.02 1.81
N PRO A 89 7.60 3.92 1.43
CA PRO A 89 7.59 2.72 2.25
C PRO A 89 8.11 3.07 3.65
N GLY A 90 7.41 2.55 4.67
CA GLY A 90 7.79 2.78 6.07
C GLY A 90 9.26 2.46 6.30
N LYS A 91 9.98 3.36 6.97
CA LYS A 91 11.32 3.08 7.48
C LYS A 91 11.28 1.96 8.51
#